data_AF-A0A7C3QBQ7-F1
#
_entry.id   AF-A0A7C3QBQ7-F1
#
_cell.length_a   1.000
_cell.length_b   1.000
_cell.length_c   1.000
_cell.angle_alpha   90.00
_cell.angle_beta   90.00
_cell.angle_gamma   90.00
#
_symmetry.space_group_name_H-M   'P 1'
#
loop_
_entity.id
_entity.type
_entity.pdbx_description
1 polymer ?
#
loop_
_entity_poly.entity_id
_entity_poly.type
_entity_poly.pdbx_seq_one_letter_code
_entity_poly.pdbx_strand_id
1 'polypeptide(L)'
;MMYKRYQYVNCYYCGRFVRLDKAIILTVSPRLKPEVPENQAPLAIIAAPRKIYVCPACARFRGLTRKVIKEKGTELFKRLGIEI
;
A
#
# COMPACT_ATOMS: atom_id res chain seq x y z
N MET A 1 9.88 -34.17 10.15
CA MET A 1 9.46 -32.78 10.46
C MET A 1 9.30 -32.02 9.15
N MET A 2 8.08 -31.55 8.82
CA MET A 2 7.85 -30.70 7.65
C MET A 2 8.38 -29.29 7.92
N TYR A 3 9.45 -28.88 7.24
CA TYR A 3 9.93 -27.50 7.31
C TYR A 3 8.88 -26.59 6.69
N LYS A 4 8.23 -25.73 7.50
CA LYS A 4 7.34 -24.67 6.99
C LYS A 4 8.18 -23.70 6.16
N ARG A 5 8.06 -23.76 4.83
CA ARG A 5 8.64 -22.75 3.94
C ARG A 5 7.96 -21.42 4.20
N TYR A 6 8.64 -20.52 4.88
CA TYR A 6 8.17 -19.15 5.05
C TYR A 6 8.33 -18.39 3.74
N GLN A 7 7.27 -17.73 3.29
CA GLN A 7 7.34 -16.80 2.18
C GLN A 7 7.96 -15.48 2.65
N TYR A 8 8.78 -14.89 1.80
CA TYR A 8 9.42 -13.61 2.06
C TYR A 8 9.02 -12.60 0.97
N VAL A 9 8.94 -11.34 1.36
CA VAL A 9 8.58 -10.22 0.50
C VAL A 9 9.50 -9.04 0.79
N ASN A 10 9.69 -8.20 -0.23
CA ASN A 10 10.44 -6.95 -0.08
C ASN A 10 9.54 -5.87 0.50
N CYS A 11 10.06 -5.14 1.48
CA CYS A 11 9.42 -3.92 1.97
C CYS A 11 9.38 -2.87 0.86
N TYR A 12 8.20 -2.31 0.59
CA TYR A 12 7.98 -1.26 -0.40
C TYR A 12 8.86 -0.02 -0.19
N TYR A 13 9.21 0.30 1.07
CA TYR A 13 9.97 1.52 1.39
C TYR A 13 11.48 1.28 1.46
N CYS A 14 11.93 0.32 2.26
CA CYS A 14 13.35 0.13 2.53
C CYS A 14 13.98 -1.04 1.78
N GLY A 15 13.21 -1.76 0.94
CA GLY A 15 13.69 -2.93 0.20
C GLY A 15 14.03 -4.15 1.06
N ARG A 16 13.99 -4.05 2.39
CA ARG A 16 14.35 -5.14 3.31
C ARG A 16 13.51 -6.39 3.04
N PHE A 17 14.17 -7.55 2.99
CA PHE A 17 13.53 -8.86 2.99
C PHE A 17 12.84 -9.11 4.34
N VAL A 18 11.53 -9.30 4.31
CA VAL A 18 10.71 -9.56 5.50
C VAL A 18 9.85 -10.79 5.24
N ARG A 19 9.67 -11.61 6.28
CA ARG A 19 8.74 -12.72 6.20
C ARG A 19 7.32 -12.19 6.00
N LEU A 20 6.56 -12.82 5.11
CA LEU A 20 5.21 -12.41 4.74
C LEU A 20 4.27 -12.33 5.96
N ASP A 21 4.41 -13.22 6.93
CA ASP A 21 3.61 -13.24 8.16
C ASP A 21 3.88 -12.05 9.10
N LYS A 22 5.04 -11.40 8.95
CA LYS A 22 5.43 -10.21 9.71
C LYS A 22 5.24 -8.92 8.92
N ALA A 23 5.00 -9.01 7.61
CA ALA A 23 4.79 -7.86 6.76
C ALA A 23 3.38 -7.30 6.98
N ILE A 24 3.28 -5.97 6.97
CA ILE A 24 2.00 -5.28 6.96
C ILE A 24 1.57 -5.15 5.51
N ILE A 25 0.42 -5.75 5.19
CA ILE A 25 -0.13 -5.80 3.84
C ILE A 25 -1.15 -4.67 3.71
N LEU A 26 -0.95 -3.77 2.74
CA LEU A 26 -1.90 -2.72 2.42
C LEU A 26 -2.33 -2.87 0.97
N THR A 27 -3.62 -2.68 0.72
CA THR A 27 -4.14 -2.57 -0.65
C THR A 27 -4.35 -1.10 -0.93
N VAL A 28 -3.57 -0.55 -1.86
CA VAL A 28 -3.68 0.83 -2.30
C VAL A 28 -4.37 0.87 -3.66
N SER A 29 -5.46 1.62 -3.74
CA SER A 29 -6.15 1.93 -5.00
C SER A 29 -6.00 3.43 -5.23
N PRO A 30 -4.92 3.89 -5.88
CA PRO A 30 -4.76 5.31 -6.15
C PRO A 30 -5.91 5.76 -7.05
N ARG A 31 -6.78 6.63 -6.55
CA ARG A 31 -7.70 7.36 -7.41
C ARG A 31 -6.88 8.46 -8.05
N LEU A 32 -6.32 8.18 -9.23
CA LEU A 32 -5.82 9.25 -10.08
C LEU A 32 -7.04 10.10 -10.42
N LYS A 33 -7.05 11.38 -10.03
CA LYS A 33 -7.86 12.38 -10.71
C LYS A 33 -7.08 12.70 -11.98
N PRO A 34 -7.45 12.18 -13.14
CA PRO A 34 -6.78 12.62 -14.34
C PRO A 34 -7.23 14.07 -14.56
N GLU A 35 -6.27 15.00 -14.71
CA GLU A 35 -6.52 16.34 -15.26
C GLU A 35 -6.88 16.18 -16.74
N VAL A 36 -8.04 15.56 -17.00
CA VAL A 36 -8.53 15.35 -18.36
C VAL A 36 -9.27 16.62 -18.74
N PRO A 37 -8.90 17.29 -19.84
CA PRO A 37 -9.71 18.39 -20.37
C PRO A 37 -11.13 17.87 -20.65
N GLU A 38 -12.15 18.68 -20.35
CA GLU A 38 -13.59 18.32 -20.38
C GLU A 38 -14.07 17.65 -21.68
N ASN A 39 -13.29 17.75 -22.75
CA ASN A 39 -13.57 17.20 -24.09
C ASN A 39 -13.21 15.72 -24.29
N GLN A 40 -12.53 15.07 -23.35
CA GLN A 40 -12.32 13.62 -23.39
C GLN A 40 -13.26 12.95 -22.39
N ALA A 41 -14.15 12.09 -22.89
CA ALA A 41 -14.97 11.22 -22.06
C ALA A 41 -14.08 10.59 -20.98
N PRO A 42 -14.44 10.71 -19.69
CA PRO A 42 -13.58 10.23 -18.61
C PRO A 42 -13.53 8.72 -18.70
N LEU A 43 -12.52 8.20 -19.42
CA LEU A 43 -11.93 6.92 -19.11
C LEU A 43 -11.41 7.09 -17.70
N ALA A 44 -12.26 6.83 -16.71
CA ALA A 44 -11.84 6.68 -15.35
C ALA A 44 -10.70 5.66 -15.40
N ILE A 45 -9.46 6.15 -15.29
CA ILE A 45 -8.30 5.28 -15.20
C ILE A 45 -8.43 4.66 -13.82
N ILE A 46 -9.23 3.59 -13.74
CA ILE A 46 -9.40 2.79 -12.54
C ILE A 46 -8.05 2.16 -12.31
N ALA A 47 -7.18 2.83 -11.57
CA ALA A 47 -5.90 2.26 -11.21
C ALA A 47 -6.17 0.98 -10.43
N ALA A 48 -5.72 -0.15 -10.97
CA ALA A 48 -5.95 -1.44 -10.35
C ALA A 48 -5.39 -1.44 -8.92
N PRO A 49 -6.15 -1.96 -7.94
CA PRO A 49 -5.68 -2.05 -6.55
C PRO A 49 -4.34 -2.80 -6.50
N ARG A 50 -3.28 -2.16 -5.99
CA ARG A 50 -1.97 -2.77 -5.79
C ARG A 50 -1.79 -3.16 -4.33
N LYS A 51 -1.23 -4.35 -4.10
CA LYS A 51 -0.82 -4.78 -2.75
C LYS A 51 0.61 -4.31 -2.50
N ILE A 52 0.82 -3.56 -1.42
CA ILE A 52 2.13 -3.17 -0.93
C ILE A 52 2.42 -3.88 0.38
N TYR A 53 3.69 -4.29 0.54
CA TYR A 53 4.18 -4.98 1.74
C TYR A 53 5.12 -4.03 2.48
N VAL A 54 4.88 -3.82 3.77
CA VAL A 54 5.65 -2.88 4.58
C VAL A 54 6.26 -3.60 5.77
N CYS A 55 7.55 -3.38 6.02
CA CYS A 55 8.22 -3.94 7.19
C CYS A 55 7.73 -3.27 8.49
N PRO A 56 7.78 -3.96 9.65
CA PRO A 56 7.34 -3.38 10.91
C PRO A 56 8.03 -2.06 11.28
N ALA A 57 9.31 -1.90 10.92
CA ALA A 57 10.06 -0.67 11.20
C ALA A 57 9.53 0.52 10.39
N CYS A 58 9.40 0.37 9.06
CA CYS A 58 8.85 1.41 8.19
C CYS A 58 7.39 1.73 8.53
N ALA A 59 6.61 0.73 8.93
CA ALA A 59 5.24 0.95 9.36
C ALA A 59 5.16 1.80 10.64
N ARG A 60 6.01 1.54 11.64
CA ARG A 60 6.07 2.38 12.85
C ARG A 60 6.51 3.80 12.53
N PHE A 61 7.57 3.94 11.73
CA PHE A 61 8.10 5.25 11.33
C PHE A 61 7.04 6.10 10.62
N ARG A 62 6.22 5.49 9.75
CA ARG A 62 5.12 6.16 9.04
C ARG A 62 3.79 6.21 9.80
N GLY A 63 3.76 5.74 11.06
CA GLY A 63 2.53 5.74 11.86
C GLY A 63 1.41 4.86 11.30
N LEU A 64 1.74 3.78 10.57
CA LEU A 64 0.79 2.79 10.05
C LEU A 64 0.36 1.84 11.19
N THR A 65 -0.58 2.30 12.02
CA THR A 65 -1.13 1.51 13.13
C THR A 65 -2.32 0.65 12.69
N ARG A 66 -2.66 -0.39 13.48
CA ARG A 66 -3.79 -1.29 13.18
C ARG A 66 -5.14 -0.57 12.99
N LYS A 67 -5.33 0.60 13.61
CA LYS A 67 -6.53 1.44 13.45
C LYS A 67 -6.56 2.07 12.05
N VAL A 68 -5.46 2.72 11.67
CA VAL A 68 -5.27 3.39 10.37
C VAL A 68 -5.40 2.39 9.21
N ILE A 69 -4.87 1.19 9.36
CA ILE A 69 -4.96 0.12 8.34
C ILE A 69 -6.41 -0.35 8.14
N LYS A 70 -7.21 -0.38 9.21
CA LYS A 70 -8.62 -0.80 9.15
C LYS A 70 -9.53 0.30 8.59
N GLU A 71 -9.17 1.57 8.78
CA GLU A 71 -9.99 2.72 8.38
C GLU A 71 -10.06 2.95 6.85
N LYS A 72 -9.26 2.24 6.03
CA LYS A 72 -9.34 2.24 4.56
C LYS A 72 -9.80 3.59 3.97
N GLY A 73 -8.93 4.59 3.97
CA GLY A 73 -9.33 5.95 3.59
C GLY A 73 -8.20 6.85 3.11
N THR A 74 -8.58 8.09 2.78
CA THR A 74 -7.71 9.19 2.30
C THR A 74 -6.54 9.51 3.23
N GLU A 75 -6.69 9.31 4.54
CA GLU A 75 -5.59 9.48 5.51
C GLU A 75 -4.48 8.43 5.35
N LEU A 76 -4.83 7.21 4.94
CA LEU A 76 -3.84 6.17 4.65
C LEU A 76 -2.99 6.60 3.44
N PHE A 77 -3.61 7.13 2.39
CA PHE A 77 -2.92 7.63 1.21
C PHE A 77 -2.00 8.83 1.53
N LYS A 78 -2.48 9.80 2.32
CA LYS A 78 -1.65 10.93 2.80
C LYS A 78 -0.39 10.46 3.54
N ARG A 79 -0.50 9.47 4.44
CA ARG A 79 0.67 8.93 5.19
C ARG A 79 1.60 8.06 4.34
N LEU A 80 1.08 7.49 3.26
CA LEU A 80 1.88 6.76 2.28
C LEU A 80 2.62 7.71 1.33
N GLY A 81 2.30 9.01 1.33
CA GLY A 81 2.86 9.99 0.40
C GLY A 81 2.28 9.86 -1.01
N ILE A 82 1.05 9.35 -1.11
CA ILE A 82 0.30 9.26 -2.37
C ILE A 82 -0.57 10.52 -2.40
N GLU A 83 -0.18 11.51 -3.21
CA GLU A 83 -0.99 12.70 -3.47
C GLU A 83 -2.28 12.31 -4.20
N ILE A 84 -3.40 12.95 -3.80
CA ILE A 84 -4.77 12.76 -4.33
C ILE A 84 -5.12 13.98 -5.17
#